data_AF-A0A916MQG1-F1
#
_entry.id   AF-A0A916MQG1-F1
#
_cell.length_a   1.000
_cell.length_b   1.000
_cell.length_c   1.000
_cell.angle_alpha   90.00
_cell.angle_beta   90.00
_cell.angle_gamma   90.00
#
_symmetry.space_group_name_H-M   'P 1'
#
loop_
_entity.id
_entity.type
_entity.pdbx_description
1 polymer ?
#
loop_
_entity_poly.entity_id
_entity_poly.type
_entity_poly.pdbx_seq_one_letter_code
_entity_poly.pdbx_strand_id
1 'polypeptide(L)'
;MRFFIWLFRAFVFFALFAFALNNQHDASVKWFFGQEWRAPMVFIVLAAFGLGCAFGVFAMVPSWWKHRRVARRMQPLDAPPEKALPAPVMVGDLAPEHPPRDGL
;
A
#
# COMPACT_ATOMS: atom_id res chain seq x y z
N MET A 1 21.92 5.82 2.86
CA MET A 1 20.72 4.95 2.94
C MET A 1 20.98 3.52 2.44
N ARG A 2 21.54 3.33 1.23
CA ARG A 2 21.84 1.98 0.68
C ARG A 2 22.83 1.16 1.51
N PHE A 3 23.77 1.82 2.19
CA PHE A 3 24.73 1.15 3.09
C PHE A 3 24.05 0.40 4.23
N PHE A 4 23.10 1.02 4.93
CA PHE A 4 22.35 0.36 6.01
C PHE A 4 21.54 -0.83 5.52
N ILE A 5 20.93 -0.73 4.34
CA ILE A 5 20.21 -1.86 3.72
C ILE A 5 21.18 -3.00 3.38
N TRP A 6 22.37 -2.69 2.86
CA TRP A 6 23.38 -3.71 2.55
C TRP A 6 23.92 -4.37 3.82
N LEU A 7 24.21 -3.58 4.86
CA LEU A 7 24.65 -4.08 6.17
C LEU A 7 23.58 -4.95 6.82
N PHE A 8 22.31 -4.53 6.77
CA PHE A 8 21.19 -5.34 7.27
C PHE A 8 21.07 -6.65 6.48
N ARG A 9 21.17 -6.63 5.15
CA ARG A 9 21.16 -7.84 4.33
C ARG A 9 22.32 -8.78 4.67
N ALA A 10 23.52 -8.24 4.86
CA ALA A 10 24.70 -9.02 5.27
C ALA A 10 24.51 -9.60 6.67
N PHE A 11 23.96 -8.83 7.61
CA PHE A 11 23.66 -9.29 8.97
C PHE A 11 22.63 -10.42 8.96
N VAL A 12 21.51 -10.25 8.24
CA VAL A 12 20.47 -11.28 8.09
C VAL A 12 21.06 -12.53 7.44
N PHE A 13 21.86 -12.38 6.39
CA PHE A 13 22.52 -13.52 5.74
C PHE A 13 23.45 -14.26 6.72
N PHE A 14 24.31 -13.52 7.43
CA PHE A 14 25.25 -14.11 8.37
C PHE A 14 24.52 -14.82 9.52
N ALA A 15 23.44 -14.21 10.03
CA ALA A 15 22.60 -14.84 11.06
C ALA A 15 21.96 -16.14 10.56
N LEU A 16 21.37 -16.14 9.36
CA LEU A 16 20.79 -17.34 8.76
C LEU A 16 21.84 -18.41 8.45
N PHE A 17 23.03 -18.00 8.00
CA PHE A 17 24.14 -18.90 7.70
C PHE A 17 24.72 -19.53 8.96
N ALA A 18 25.00 -18.73 9.99
CA ALA A 18 25.45 -19.21 11.29
C ALA A 18 24.40 -20.12 11.95
N PHE A 19 23.12 -19.75 11.83
CA PHE A 19 22.01 -20.60 12.26
C PHE A 19 22.03 -21.93 11.51
N ALA A 20 22.19 -21.92 10.18
CA ALA A 20 22.25 -23.13 9.38
C ALA A 20 23.43 -24.02 9.77
N LEU A 21 24.62 -23.45 10.00
CA LEU A 21 25.80 -24.20 10.46
C LEU A 21 25.63 -24.78 11.86
N ASN A 22 25.02 -24.05 12.79
CA ASN A 22 24.82 -24.51 14.16
C ASN A 22 23.68 -25.54 14.29
N ASN A 23 22.76 -25.57 13.32
CA ASN A 23 21.57 -26.43 13.32
C ASN A 23 21.60 -27.50 12.20
N GLN A 24 22.78 -28.04 11.90
CA GLN A 24 22.96 -29.15 10.95
C GLN A 24 22.59 -30.52 11.52
N HIS A 25 22.28 -30.60 12.81
CA HIS A 25 21.93 -31.86 13.47
C HIS A 25 20.59 -32.40 12.96
N ASP A 26 20.48 -33.72 12.88
CA ASP A 26 19.24 -34.39 12.52
C ASP A 26 18.22 -34.24 13.65
N ALA A 27 17.00 -33.82 13.28
CA ALA A 27 15.87 -33.70 14.17
C ALA A 27 14.73 -34.63 13.70
N SER A 28 14.02 -35.22 14.65
CA SER A 28 12.88 -36.10 14.37
C SER A 28 11.54 -35.40 14.60
N VAL A 29 10.71 -35.38 13.57
CA VAL A 29 9.30 -34.98 13.65
C VAL A 29 8.49 -36.25 13.90
N LYS A 30 7.89 -36.35 15.08
CA LYS A 30 7.07 -37.50 15.48
C LYS A 30 5.64 -37.28 15.02
N TRP A 31 5.17 -38.19 14.17
CA TRP A 31 3.80 -38.25 13.68
C TRP A 31 2.99 -39.29 14.48
N PHE A 32 1.72 -39.43 14.12
CA PHE A 32 0.84 -40.45 14.68
C PHE A 32 1.31 -41.87 14.30
N PHE A 33 0.96 -42.86 15.12
CA PHE A 33 1.31 -44.29 14.90
C PHE A 33 2.81 -44.62 14.95
N GLY A 34 3.62 -43.80 15.64
CA GLY A 34 5.05 -44.05 15.81
C GLY A 34 5.90 -43.75 14.58
N GLN A 35 5.31 -43.18 13.52
CA GLN A 35 6.06 -42.70 12.37
C GLN A 35 6.90 -41.48 12.76
N GLU A 36 8.19 -41.51 12.45
CA GLU A 36 9.08 -40.38 12.66
C GLU A 36 9.80 -40.02 11.37
N TRP A 37 9.81 -38.73 11.05
CA TRP A 37 10.57 -38.21 9.91
C TRP A 37 11.79 -37.50 10.43
N ARG A 38 12.96 -37.94 9.96
CA ARG A 38 14.25 -37.37 10.32
C ARG A 38 14.74 -36.50 9.19
N ALA A 39 15.06 -35.26 9.51
CA ALA A 39 15.67 -34.30 8.59
C ALA A 39 16.54 -33.32 9.38
N PRO A 40 17.53 -32.67 8.74
CA PRO A 40 18.31 -31.65 9.42
C PRO A 40 17.43 -30.51 9.96
N MET A 41 17.66 -30.11 11.21
CA MET A 41 16.80 -29.14 11.92
C MET A 41 16.62 -27.84 11.13
N VAL A 42 17.68 -27.37 10.48
CA VAL A 42 17.64 -26.15 9.66
C VAL A 42 16.50 -26.18 8.62
N PHE A 43 16.26 -27.31 7.94
CA PHE A 43 15.22 -27.41 6.92
C PHE A 43 13.83 -27.38 7.53
N ILE A 44 13.65 -28.03 8.68
CA ILE A 44 12.37 -28.06 9.41
C ILE A 44 11.98 -26.64 9.82
N VAL A 45 12.92 -25.91 10.43
CA VAL A 45 12.68 -24.52 10.88
C VAL A 45 12.41 -23.61 9.69
N LEU A 46 13.20 -23.72 8.62
CA LEU A 46 13.03 -22.90 7.42
C LEU A 46 11.66 -23.13 6.77
N ALA A 47 11.23 -24.39 6.66
CA ALA A 47 9.93 -24.74 6.09
C ALA A 47 8.78 -24.19 6.95
N ALA A 48 8.83 -24.42 8.27
CA ALA A 48 7.81 -23.93 9.20
C ALA A 48 7.70 -22.40 9.18
N PHE A 49 8.84 -21.70 9.21
CA PHE A 49 8.88 -20.25 9.12
C PHE A 49 8.36 -19.73 7.79
N GLY A 50 8.81 -20.31 6.66
CA GLY A 50 8.37 -19.92 5.32
C GLY A 50 6.87 -20.10 5.12
N LEU A 51 6.32 -21.23 5.58
CA LEU A 51 4.87 -21.48 5.60
C LEU A 51 4.15 -20.45 6.48
N GLY A 52 4.64 -20.20 7.70
CA GLY A 52 4.05 -19.20 8.61
C GLY A 52 4.04 -17.79 8.02
N CYS A 53 5.12 -17.36 7.37
CA CYS A 53 5.18 -16.09 6.66
C CYS A 53 4.19 -16.04 5.49
N ALA A 54 4.10 -17.11 4.68
CA ALA A 54 3.13 -17.18 3.59
C ALA A 54 1.70 -17.05 4.12
N PHE A 55 1.33 -17.78 5.16
CA PHE A 55 0.03 -17.66 5.81
C PHE A 55 -0.21 -16.27 6.41
N GLY A 56 0.79 -15.66 7.05
CA GLY A 56 0.69 -14.29 7.58
C GLY A 56 0.42 -13.27 6.47
N VAL A 57 1.12 -13.36 5.34
CA VAL A 57 0.88 -12.52 4.16
C VAL A 57 -0.53 -12.79 3.61
N PHE A 58 -0.93 -14.04 3.42
CA PHE A 58 -2.27 -14.40 2.94
C PHE A 58 -3.37 -13.90 3.87
N ALA A 59 -3.16 -13.89 5.18
CA ALA A 59 -4.11 -13.32 6.15
C ALA A 59 -4.22 -11.79 6.03
N MET A 60 -3.13 -11.11 5.67
CA MET A 60 -3.10 -9.64 5.50
C MET A 60 -3.65 -9.17 4.14
N VAL A 61 -3.47 -9.94 3.06
CA VAL A 61 -3.95 -9.61 1.70
C VAL A 61 -5.43 -9.19 1.64
N PRO A 62 -6.41 -9.92 2.23
CA PRO A 62 -7.82 -9.55 2.14
C PRO A 62 -8.12 -8.22 2.84
N SER A 63 -7.44 -7.93 3.95
CA SER A 63 -7.58 -6.63 4.64
C SER A 63 -7.08 -5.49 3.76
N TRP A 64 -5.93 -5.67 3.10
CA TRP A 64 -5.36 -4.68 2.20
C TRP A 64 -6.26 -4.42 0.97
N TRP A 65 -6.90 -5.46 0.43
CA TRP A 65 -7.88 -5.30 -0.66
C TRP A 65 -9.14 -4.56 -0.24
N LYS A 66 -9.61 -4.73 1.00
CA LYS A 66 -10.75 -3.96 1.53
C LYS A 66 -10.37 -2.47 1.65
N HIS A 67 -9.20 -2.18 2.22
CA HIS A 67 -8.71 -0.80 2.37
C HIS A 67 -8.49 -0.13 1.01
N ARG A 68 -7.91 -0.83 0.03
CA ARG A 68 -7.70 -0.30 -1.33
C ARG A 68 -9.01 -0.02 -2.06
N ARG A 69 -10.06 -0.83 -1.87
CA ARG A 69 -11.39 -0.58 -2.45
C ARG A 69 -12.07 0.64 -1.84
N VAL A 70 -11.95 0.84 -0.52
CA VAL A 70 -12.50 2.02 0.16
C VAL A 70 -11.77 3.29 -0.28
N ALA A 71 -10.43 3.27 -0.34
CA ALA A 71 -9.64 4.41 -0.82
C ALA A 71 -9.98 4.81 -2.27
N ARG A 72 -10.32 3.85 -3.15
CA ARG A 72 -10.81 4.13 -4.50
C ARG A 72 -12.23 4.69 -4.58
N ARG A 73 -13.09 4.38 -3.61
CA ARG A 73 -14.45 4.95 -3.54
C ARG A 73 -14.48 6.35 -2.93
N MET A 74 -13.47 6.71 -2.15
CA MET A 74 -13.31 8.05 -1.58
C MET A 74 -12.41 8.96 -2.43
N GLN A 75 -11.98 8.53 -3.62
CA GLN A 75 -11.47 9.49 -4.60
C GLN A 75 -12.65 10.39 -4.95
N PRO A 76 -12.63 11.69 -4.57
CA PRO A 76 -13.65 12.62 -4.97
C PRO A 76 -13.66 12.58 -6.49
N LEU A 77 -14.83 12.32 -7.08
CA LEU A 77 -15.06 12.64 -8.48
C LEU A 77 -14.61 14.08 -8.63
N ASP A 78 -13.59 14.32 -9.46
CA ASP A 78 -13.07 15.65 -9.76
C ASP A 78 -14.26 16.61 -9.83
N ALA A 79 -14.27 17.59 -8.92
CA ALA A 79 -15.25 18.65 -8.97
C ALA A 79 -15.24 19.18 -10.41
N PRO A 80 -16.40 19.32 -11.08
CA PRO A 80 -16.44 19.84 -12.44
C PRO A 80 -15.60 21.12 -12.50
N PRO A 81 -14.78 21.33 -13.55
CA PRO A 81 -14.09 22.61 -13.70
C PRO A 81 -15.18 23.66 -13.63
N GLU A 82 -15.09 24.52 -12.62
CA GLU A 82 -15.95 25.66 -12.43
C GLU A 82 -15.96 26.39 -13.76
N LYS A 83 -17.08 26.23 -14.47
CA LYS A 83 -17.32 26.78 -15.79
C LYS A 83 -17.10 28.27 -15.62
N ALA A 84 -15.99 28.79 -16.14
CA ALA A 84 -15.71 30.22 -16.13
C ALA A 84 -16.95 30.92 -16.67
N LEU A 85 -17.69 31.58 -15.77
CA LEU A 85 -18.87 32.35 -16.09
C LEU A 85 -18.41 33.39 -17.13
N PRO A 86 -19.00 33.47 -18.33
CA PRO A 86 -18.67 34.54 -19.24
C PRO A 86 -19.05 35.85 -18.54
N ALA A 87 -18.12 36.81 -18.53
CA ALA A 87 -18.34 38.15 -18.03
C ALA A 87 -19.67 38.70 -18.60
N PRO A 88 -20.48 39.42 -17.80
CA PRO A 88 -21.74 39.95 -18.29
C PRO A 88 -21.45 40.92 -19.43
N VAL A 89 -21.86 40.53 -20.63
CA VAL A 89 -21.95 41.40 -21.80
C VAL A 89 -23.02 42.44 -21.45
N MET A 90 -22.59 43.62 -21.03
CA MET A 90 -23.46 44.79 -20.87
C MET A 90 -23.84 45.29 -22.26
N VAL A 91 -24.84 44.64 -22.86
CA VAL A 91 -25.62 45.17 -23.98
C VAL A 91 -27.03 45.34 -23.46
N GLY A 92 -27.34 46.55 -23.05
CA GLY A 92 -28.69 47.08 -22.83
C GLY A 92 -28.63 48.54 -23.24
N ASP A 93 -29.08 48.83 -24.46
CA ASP A 93 -30.43 49.31 -24.74
C ASP A 93 -30.61 50.79 -24.39
N LEU A 94 -30.49 51.61 -25.44
CA LEU A 94 -31.50 52.56 -25.89
C LEU A 94 -32.25 53.40 -24.83
N ALA A 95 -31.79 54.66 -24.67
CA ALA A 95 -32.60 55.89 -24.46
C ALA A 95 -33.36 56.06 -23.12
N PRO A 96 -33.59 57.30 -22.60
CA PRO A 96 -33.88 58.52 -23.37
C PRO A 96 -33.00 59.75 -23.08
N GLU A 97 -32.87 60.58 -24.10
CA GLU A 97 -32.38 61.95 -24.01
C GLU A 97 -33.15 62.77 -22.97
N HIS A 98 -32.42 63.57 -22.20
CA HIS A 98 -32.96 64.59 -21.33
C HIS A 98 -32.87 65.96 -22.03
N PRO A 99 -33.96 66.70 -22.25
CA PRO A 99 -33.87 68.05 -22.82
C PRO A 99 -33.24 69.01 -21.80
N PRO A 100 -32.31 69.90 -22.21
CA PRO A 100 -31.85 71.00 -21.37
C PRO A 100 -33.03 71.92 -21.05
N ARG A 101 -33.17 72.23 -19.76
CA ARG A 101 -34.19 73.14 -19.23
C ARG A 101 -33.78 74.58 -19.54
N ASP A 102 -34.54 75.24 -20.40
CA ASP A 102 -34.48 76.71 -20.54
C ASP A 102 -34.94 77.38 -19.25
N GLY A 103 -34.13 78.29 -18.71
CA GLY A 103 -34.51 79.10 -17.55
C GLY A 103 -33.39 79.93 -16.93
N LEU A 104 -32.96 80.98 -17.66
CA LEU A 104 -32.68 82.38 -17.26
C LEU A 104 -31.65 83.04 -18.18
#